data_AF-A0A4Q7YTA7-F1
#
_entry.id   AF-A0A4Q7YTA7-F1
#
_cell.length_a   1.000
_cell.length_b   1.000
_cell.length_c   1.000
_cell.angle_alpha   90.00
_cell.angle_beta   90.00
_cell.angle_gamma   90.00
#
_symmetry.space_group_name_H-M   'P 1'
#
loop_
_entity.id
_entity.type
_entity.pdbx_description
1 polymer ?
#
loop_
_entity_poly.entity_id
_entity_poly.type
_entity_poly.pdbx_seq_one_letter_code
_entity_poly.pdbx_strand_id
1 'polypeptide(L)'
;MLFGYYSVSKIWSLNAMLRYTPLLALSLVLCPYRAVTQESSTEAIEMLNRIADHYINAKSVHLEATTSRSSHSELYNYSTTSHLIALMADGNRFHYDGRTSSGSGLIVSDGKSEWHLRRSFGQYDEAPTGSFFRRPSSAGSDDDAPVEARYLVTSVTQMRDHTNLPALHPRS
;
A
#
# COMPACT_ATOMS: atom_id res chain seq x y z
N MET A 1 11.18 -32.29 67.86
CA MET A 1 10.91 -33.65 67.33
C MET A 1 11.66 -33.76 66.01
N LEU A 2 12.89 -34.30 66.00
CA LEU A 2 13.27 -35.73 65.90
C LEU A 2 13.33 -36.24 64.45
N PHE A 3 14.56 -36.22 63.92
CA PHE A 3 15.29 -37.18 63.07
C PHE A 3 14.56 -38.09 62.06
N GLY A 4 15.18 -38.23 60.88
CA GLY A 4 14.99 -39.40 60.01
C GLY A 4 15.85 -39.38 58.75
N TYR A 5 17.14 -39.76 58.88
CA TYR A 5 18.04 -40.13 57.78
C TYR A 5 17.93 -41.65 57.50
N TYR A 6 17.85 -42.07 56.24
CA TYR A 6 18.38 -43.33 55.68
C TYR A 6 18.59 -43.07 54.16
N SER A 7 19.77 -43.12 53.55
CA SER A 7 20.89 -44.09 53.45
C SER A 7 20.89 -44.82 52.10
N VAL A 8 21.82 -44.37 51.24
CA VAL A 8 22.72 -45.07 50.29
C VAL A 8 22.29 -46.44 49.72
N SER A 9 22.31 -46.59 48.38
CA SER A 9 23.34 -47.36 47.63
C SER A 9 22.88 -47.97 46.28
N LYS A 10 23.90 -48.18 45.41
CA LYS A 10 23.99 -49.04 44.21
C LYS A 10 23.52 -48.40 42.89
N ILE A 11 24.42 -47.82 42.07
CA ILE A 11 25.38 -48.49 41.14
C ILE A 11 24.71 -49.66 40.43
N TRP A 12 24.45 -49.59 39.12
CA TRP A 12 24.74 -50.63 38.12
C TRP A 12 24.62 -50.00 36.71
N SER A 13 25.56 -50.37 35.85
CA SER A 13 25.86 -49.83 34.53
C SER A 13 24.68 -49.89 33.54
N LEU A 14 24.35 -48.75 32.93
CA LEU A 14 23.53 -48.67 31.71
C LEU A 14 24.41 -48.94 30.47
N ASN A 15 24.77 -50.20 30.28
CA ASN A 15 25.12 -50.73 28.97
C ASN A 15 24.12 -51.84 28.66
N ALA A 16 22.94 -51.44 28.19
CA ALA A 16 21.98 -52.35 27.60
C ALA A 16 21.23 -51.63 26.48
N MET A 17 21.64 -51.98 25.26
CA MET A 17 20.80 -52.03 24.05
C MET A 17 20.21 -50.68 23.60
N LEU A 18 20.79 -49.94 22.64
CA LEU A 18 21.27 -50.41 21.32
C LEU A 18 20.24 -51.37 20.69
N ARG A 19 19.05 -50.83 20.38
CA ARG A 19 18.03 -51.35 19.45
C ARG A 19 16.84 -50.38 19.56
N TYR A 20 16.67 -49.47 18.60
CA TYR A 20 15.41 -48.76 18.22
C TYR A 20 15.68 -47.41 17.53
N THR A 21 16.71 -47.34 16.70
CA THR A 21 16.92 -46.26 15.72
C THR A 21 17.41 -46.92 14.44
N PRO A 22 16.48 -47.31 13.53
CA PRO A 22 16.24 -46.42 12.40
C PRO A 22 14.83 -46.61 11.79
N LEU A 23 13.77 -46.10 12.41
CA LEU A 23 12.45 -46.05 11.75
C LEU A 23 11.81 -44.64 11.75
N LEU A 24 12.56 -43.62 12.13
CA LEU A 24 12.15 -42.21 12.10
C LEU A 24 12.86 -41.38 11.03
N ALA A 25 13.74 -41.99 10.23
CA ALA A 25 14.49 -41.30 9.17
C ALA A 25 13.85 -41.43 7.77
N LEU A 26 12.78 -42.20 7.62
CA LEU A 26 12.15 -42.51 6.33
C LEU A 26 10.74 -41.91 6.16
N SER A 27 10.42 -40.81 6.83
CA SER A 27 9.18 -40.05 6.60
C SER A 27 9.42 -38.63 6.07
N LEU A 28 10.68 -38.21 5.91
CA LEU A 28 11.04 -36.84 5.51
C LEU A 28 11.26 -36.64 4.00
N VAL A 29 11.07 -37.68 3.16
CA VAL A 29 11.46 -37.63 1.73
C VAL A 29 10.29 -37.38 0.77
N LEU A 30 9.06 -37.21 1.24
CA LEU A 30 7.87 -37.05 0.37
C LEU A 30 6.97 -35.87 0.77
N CYS A 31 7.54 -34.79 1.31
CA CYS A 31 6.87 -33.50 1.17
C CYS A 31 7.27 -32.92 -0.19
N PRO A 32 6.39 -32.91 -1.21
CA PRO A 32 6.63 -32.05 -2.36
C PRO A 32 6.69 -30.62 -1.83
N TYR A 33 7.90 -30.07 -1.80
CA TYR A 33 8.09 -28.64 -1.64
C TYR A 33 7.31 -28.00 -2.78
N ARG A 34 6.11 -27.48 -2.48
CA ARG A 34 5.39 -26.66 -3.45
C ARG A 34 6.24 -25.41 -3.62
N ALA A 35 7.05 -25.39 -4.67
CA ALA A 35 7.59 -24.16 -5.20
C ALA A 35 6.37 -23.26 -5.48
N VAL A 36 6.20 -22.22 -4.68
CA VAL A 36 5.28 -21.14 -5.01
C VAL A 36 5.73 -20.63 -6.37
N THR A 37 4.83 -20.75 -7.35
CA THR A 37 5.13 -20.56 -8.76
C THR A 37 5.52 -19.11 -9.04
N GLN A 38 6.77 -18.91 -9.44
CA GLN A 38 7.31 -17.64 -9.96
C GLN A 38 6.58 -17.16 -11.24
N GLU A 39 5.79 -18.03 -11.86
CA GLU A 39 4.85 -17.73 -12.94
C GLU A 39 3.78 -16.70 -12.50
N SER A 40 3.24 -16.86 -11.28
CA SER A 40 2.17 -15.99 -10.76
C SER A 40 2.63 -14.54 -10.54
N SER A 41 3.90 -14.34 -10.15
CA SER A 41 4.46 -13.00 -9.98
C SER A 41 4.75 -12.31 -11.33
N THR A 42 5.13 -13.09 -12.35
CA THR A 42 5.43 -12.55 -13.68
C THR A 42 4.15 -12.07 -14.36
N GLU A 43 3.10 -12.89 -14.35
CA GLU A 43 1.78 -12.54 -14.90
C GLU A 43 1.17 -11.31 -14.21
N ALA A 44 1.29 -11.22 -12.87
CA ALA A 44 0.81 -10.06 -12.11
C ALA A 44 1.56 -8.76 -12.50
N ILE A 45 2.88 -8.82 -12.70
CA ILE A 45 3.68 -7.68 -13.14
C ILE A 45 3.29 -7.26 -14.57
N GLU A 46 3.13 -8.22 -15.49
CA GLU A 46 2.67 -7.93 -16.85
C GLU A 46 1.30 -7.26 -16.87
N MET A 47 0.37 -7.72 -16.02
CA MET A 47 -0.94 -7.11 -15.87
C MET A 47 -0.85 -5.66 -15.37
N LEU A 48 -0.05 -5.40 -14.33
CA LEU A 48 0.15 -4.05 -13.80
C LEU A 48 0.78 -3.11 -14.83
N ASN A 49 1.76 -3.59 -15.60
CA ASN A 49 2.37 -2.83 -16.69
C ASN A 49 1.35 -2.48 -17.77
N ARG A 50 0.52 -3.44 -18.19
CA ARG A 50 -0.53 -3.21 -19.19
C ARG A 50 -1.55 -2.18 -18.72
N ILE A 51 -1.92 -2.20 -17.43
CA ILE A 51 -2.82 -1.21 -16.85
C ILE A 51 -2.15 0.17 -16.84
N ALA A 52 -0.91 0.27 -16.36
CA ALA A 52 -0.18 1.53 -16.36
C ALA A 52 -0.07 2.12 -17.78
N ASP A 53 0.32 1.31 -18.77
CA ASP A 53 0.43 1.72 -20.17
C ASP A 53 -0.90 2.19 -20.76
N HIS A 54 -2.02 1.55 -20.39
CA HIS A 54 -3.35 1.99 -20.82
C HIS A 54 -3.64 3.43 -20.37
N TYR A 55 -3.34 3.78 -19.12
CA TYR A 55 -3.58 5.12 -18.58
C TYR A 55 -2.54 6.15 -19.01
N ILE A 56 -1.26 5.75 -19.15
CA ILE A 56 -0.18 6.63 -19.63
C ILE A 56 -0.45 7.09 -21.07
N ASN A 57 -0.97 6.20 -21.92
CA ASN A 57 -1.20 6.49 -23.35
C ASN A 57 -2.62 7.02 -23.63
N ALA A 58 -3.44 7.25 -22.61
CA ALA A 58 -4.79 7.76 -22.77
C ALA A 58 -4.78 9.26 -23.08
N LYS A 59 -5.53 9.69 -24.11
CA LYS A 59 -5.76 11.11 -24.44
C LYS A 59 -6.55 11.86 -23.38
N SER A 60 -7.35 11.11 -22.63
CA SER A 60 -8.15 11.61 -21.52
C SER A 60 -8.39 10.51 -20.50
N VAL A 61 -8.39 10.88 -19.23
CA VAL A 61 -8.65 10.00 -18.10
C VAL A 61 -9.78 10.60 -17.27
N HIS A 62 -10.69 9.75 -16.81
CA HIS A 62 -11.70 10.10 -15.80
C HIS A 62 -11.71 9.01 -14.74
N LEU A 63 -11.35 9.37 -13.51
CA LEU A 63 -11.34 8.48 -12.36
C LEU A 63 -12.19 9.09 -11.25
N GLU A 64 -13.11 8.29 -10.72
CA GLU A 64 -13.87 8.60 -9.52
C GLU A 64 -13.55 7.56 -8.45
N ALA A 65 -13.34 8.01 -7.22
CA ALA A 65 -13.06 7.12 -6.11
C ALA A 65 -13.77 7.59 -4.85
N THR A 66 -14.31 6.63 -4.10
CA THR A 66 -14.64 6.81 -2.70
C THR A 66 -13.65 5.99 -1.89
N THR A 67 -12.82 6.65 -1.10
CA THR A 67 -11.81 5.99 -0.28
C THR A 67 -12.28 5.96 1.18
N SER A 68 -12.03 4.85 1.86
CA SER A 68 -12.25 4.75 3.30
C SER A 68 -10.95 4.33 3.95
N ARG A 69 -10.53 5.07 4.97
CA ARG A 69 -9.31 4.78 5.74
C ARG A 69 -9.68 4.65 7.20
N SER A 70 -9.46 3.47 7.74
CA SER A 70 -9.63 3.20 9.17
C SER A 70 -8.32 2.81 9.81
N SER A 71 -8.10 3.25 11.04
CA SER A 71 -7.00 2.82 11.89
C SER A 71 -7.54 2.55 13.28
N HIS A 72 -7.25 1.37 13.81
CA HIS A 72 -7.75 0.92 15.10
C HIS A 72 -6.60 0.44 15.98
N SER A 73 -6.59 0.91 17.23
CA SER A 73 -5.77 0.40 18.32
C SER A 73 -6.57 0.46 19.62
N GLU A 74 -6.02 -0.07 20.72
CA GLU A 74 -6.68 -0.05 22.03
C GLU A 74 -7.08 1.36 22.50
N LEU A 75 -6.32 2.39 22.09
CA LEU A 75 -6.52 3.78 22.52
C LEU A 75 -6.99 4.71 21.39
N TYR A 76 -7.10 4.23 20.16
CA TYR A 76 -7.36 5.06 18.99
C TYR A 76 -8.30 4.37 18.03
N ASN A 77 -9.39 5.06 17.68
CA ASN A 77 -10.27 4.64 16.61
C ASN A 77 -10.46 5.82 15.66
N TYR A 78 -10.06 5.62 14.41
CA TYR A 78 -10.18 6.59 13.34
C TYR A 78 -10.77 5.93 12.12
N SER A 79 -11.74 6.61 11.52
CA SER A 79 -12.27 6.29 10.22
C SER A 79 -12.53 7.59 9.49
N THR A 80 -12.08 7.68 8.24
CA THR A 80 -12.39 8.78 7.35
C THR A 80 -12.87 8.24 6.01
N THR A 81 -13.68 9.03 5.32
CA THR A 81 -14.11 8.76 3.96
C THR A 81 -13.86 9.99 3.11
N SER A 82 -13.27 9.79 1.94
CA SER A 82 -13.07 10.83 0.95
C SER A 82 -13.79 10.49 -0.35
N HIS A 83 -14.31 11.50 -1.04
CA HIS A 83 -14.82 11.40 -2.40
C HIS A 83 -13.93 12.23 -3.32
N LEU A 84 -13.39 11.60 -4.35
CA LEU A 84 -12.32 12.15 -5.18
C LEU A 84 -12.69 11.96 -6.65
N ILE A 85 -12.49 13.00 -7.46
CA ILE A 85 -12.72 13.01 -8.90
C ILE A 85 -11.48 13.58 -9.58
N ALA A 86 -10.93 12.84 -10.53
CA ALA A 86 -9.76 13.23 -11.31
C ALA A 86 -10.03 13.09 -12.80
N LEU A 87 -9.97 14.19 -13.52
CA LEU A 87 -10.00 14.22 -14.98
C LEU A 87 -8.69 14.81 -15.49
N MET A 88 -8.18 14.22 -16.56
CA MET A 88 -7.08 14.76 -17.34
C MET A 88 -7.38 14.68 -18.81
N ALA A 89 -6.84 15.61 -19.58
CA ALA A 89 -6.81 15.55 -21.02
C ALA A 89 -5.52 16.19 -21.56
N ASP A 90 -5.22 15.93 -22.83
CA ASP A 90 -4.11 16.56 -23.54
C ASP A 90 -4.08 18.09 -23.36
N GLY A 91 -2.87 18.65 -23.33
CA GLY A 91 -2.65 20.10 -23.25
C GLY A 91 -2.70 20.67 -21.82
N ASN A 92 -2.27 19.90 -20.81
CA ASN A 92 -2.31 20.30 -19.40
C ASN A 92 -3.72 20.68 -18.89
N ARG A 93 -4.76 20.07 -19.47
CA ARG A 93 -6.14 20.22 -19.02
C ARG A 93 -6.42 19.20 -17.95
N PHE A 94 -6.96 19.64 -16.83
CA PHE A 94 -7.30 18.75 -15.73
C PHE A 94 -8.42 19.31 -14.87
N HIS A 95 -9.06 18.43 -14.11
CA HIS A 95 -10.04 18.75 -13.08
C HIS A 95 -9.79 17.78 -11.92
N TYR A 96 -9.39 18.33 -10.78
CA TYR A 96 -9.23 17.59 -9.54
C TYR A 96 -10.20 18.15 -8.51
N ASP A 97 -11.21 17.36 -8.16
CA ASP A 97 -12.21 17.71 -7.14
C ASP A 97 -12.15 16.71 -6.01
N GLY A 98 -12.23 17.20 -4.78
CA GLY A 98 -12.24 16.34 -3.62
C GLY A 98 -13.10 16.87 -2.47
N ARG A 99 -13.59 15.92 -1.68
CA ARG A 99 -14.15 16.12 -0.34
C ARG A 99 -13.51 15.09 0.58
N THR A 100 -12.77 15.54 1.59
CA THR A 100 -12.16 14.70 2.62
C THR A 100 -12.74 15.08 3.99
N SER A 101 -12.32 14.39 5.06
CA SER A 101 -12.63 14.83 6.42
C SER A 101 -11.96 16.16 6.81
N SER A 102 -10.86 16.54 6.13
CA SER A 102 -10.12 17.76 6.45
C SER A 102 -10.71 18.96 5.72
N GLY A 103 -11.15 18.81 4.47
CA GLY A 103 -11.71 19.92 3.73
C GLY A 103 -12.23 19.54 2.36
N SER A 104 -12.53 20.56 1.56
CA SER A 104 -13.01 20.35 0.20
C SER A 104 -12.54 21.46 -0.73
N GLY A 105 -11.98 21.03 -1.86
CA GLY A 105 -11.42 21.93 -2.85
C GLY A 105 -11.57 21.40 -4.27
N LEU A 106 -11.39 22.30 -5.22
CA LEU A 106 -11.41 22.02 -6.65
C LEU A 106 -10.27 22.77 -7.30
N ILE A 107 -9.59 22.10 -8.22
CA ILE A 107 -8.58 22.68 -9.10
C ILE A 107 -8.92 22.27 -10.52
N VAL A 108 -9.09 23.26 -11.39
CA VAL A 108 -9.39 23.03 -12.82
C VAL A 108 -8.42 23.82 -13.67
N SER A 109 -7.95 23.23 -14.77
CA SER A 109 -7.06 23.88 -15.74
C SER A 109 -7.60 23.71 -17.15
N ASP A 110 -7.58 24.79 -17.92
CA ASP A 110 -7.90 24.80 -19.35
C ASP A 110 -6.64 24.62 -20.24
N GLY A 111 -5.47 24.45 -19.62
CA GLY A 111 -4.17 24.34 -20.28
C GLY A 111 -3.39 25.65 -20.39
N LYS A 112 -3.99 26.78 -20.02
CA LYS A 112 -3.36 28.10 -19.95
C LYS A 112 -3.42 28.67 -18.53
N SER A 113 -4.64 28.71 -18.00
CA SER A 113 -4.94 29.13 -16.64
C SER A 113 -5.42 27.92 -15.83
N GLU A 114 -5.21 27.99 -14.52
CA GLU A 114 -5.82 27.13 -13.54
C GLU A 114 -6.55 27.95 -12.50
N TRP A 115 -7.66 27.41 -12.00
CA TRP A 115 -8.50 28.02 -10.98
C TRP A 115 -8.59 27.10 -9.78
N HIS A 116 -8.39 27.67 -8.60
CA HIS A 116 -8.43 26.96 -7.32
C HIS A 116 -9.59 27.47 -6.52
N LEU A 117 -10.49 26.58 -6.13
CA LEU A 117 -11.61 26.87 -5.25
C LEU A 117 -11.34 26.23 -3.89
N ARG A 118 -11.24 27.07 -2.85
CA ARG A 118 -11.23 26.65 -1.45
C ARG A 118 -12.62 26.83 -0.86
N ARG A 119 -13.38 25.73 -0.75
CA ARG A 119 -14.82 25.80 -0.45
C ARG A 119 -15.12 26.25 0.97
N SER A 120 -14.28 25.91 1.94
CA SER A 120 -14.42 26.34 3.34
C SER A 120 -14.33 27.85 3.50
N PHE A 121 -13.62 28.53 2.59
CA PHE A 121 -13.49 29.99 2.59
C PHE A 121 -14.41 30.68 1.57
N GLY A 122 -15.07 29.93 0.69
CA GLY A 122 -15.82 30.51 -0.44
C GLY A 122 -14.93 31.36 -1.36
N GLN A 123 -13.65 31.03 -1.46
CA GLN A 123 -12.64 31.81 -2.18
C GLN A 123 -12.17 31.07 -3.42
N TYR A 124 -11.86 31.83 -4.47
CA TYR A 124 -11.15 31.30 -5.62
C TYR A 124 -9.96 32.19 -6.01
N ASP A 125 -8.94 31.56 -6.59
CA ASP A 125 -7.81 32.23 -7.22
C ASP A 125 -7.53 31.66 -8.61
N GLU A 126 -7.00 32.51 -9.48
CA GLU A 126 -6.52 32.14 -10.82
C GLU A 126 -4.99 32.24 -10.85
N ALA A 127 -4.35 31.28 -11.51
CA ALA A 127 -2.92 31.28 -11.75
C ALA A 127 -2.60 30.67 -13.12
N PRO A 128 -1.38 30.85 -13.65
CA PRO A 128 -0.93 30.09 -14.81
C PRO A 128 -0.93 28.59 -14.51
N THR A 129 -1.28 27.76 -15.50
CA THR A 129 -1.33 26.30 -15.33
C THR A 129 -0.03 25.72 -14.75
N GLY A 130 -0.18 24.83 -13.77
CA GLY A 130 0.89 24.16 -13.07
C GLY A 130 1.47 24.94 -11.89
N SER A 131 0.84 26.03 -11.46
CA SER A 131 1.31 26.85 -10.32
C SER A 131 1.00 26.19 -8.98
N PHE A 132 -0.16 25.55 -8.83
CA PHE A 132 -0.65 24.96 -7.59
C PHE A 132 0.30 23.90 -7.07
N PHE A 133 0.55 22.88 -7.89
CA PHE A 133 1.35 21.71 -7.51
C PHE A 133 2.86 22.02 -7.46
N ARG A 134 3.29 23.24 -7.81
CA ARG A 134 4.68 23.71 -7.66
C ARG A 134 4.93 24.46 -6.36
N ARG A 135 3.87 24.92 -5.68
CA ARG A 135 4.00 25.63 -4.41
C ARG A 135 4.17 24.59 -3.29
N PRO A 136 5.05 24.83 -2.30
CA PRO A 136 4.96 24.11 -1.04
C PRO A 136 3.54 24.26 -0.53
N SER A 137 2.85 23.17 -0.19
CA SER A 137 1.49 23.19 0.34
C SER A 137 1.48 23.99 1.64
N SER A 138 1.27 25.30 1.52
CA SER A 138 1.08 26.22 2.64
C SER A 138 -0.40 26.29 3.03
N ALA A 139 -1.21 25.42 2.44
CA ALA A 139 -2.61 25.68 2.27
C ALA A 139 -3.46 24.82 3.18
N GLY A 140 -4.53 25.43 3.65
CA GLY A 140 -5.45 24.82 4.59
C GLY A 140 -6.07 23.53 4.07
N SER A 141 -6.85 22.91 4.92
CA SER A 141 -7.40 21.58 4.72
C SER A 141 -8.22 21.35 3.44
N ASP A 142 -8.64 22.41 2.76
CA ASP A 142 -9.30 22.34 1.44
C ASP A 142 -8.36 21.91 0.30
N ASP A 143 -7.06 22.17 0.43
CA ASP A 143 -6.07 21.87 -0.61
C ASP A 143 -5.64 20.39 -0.60
N ASP A 144 -5.84 19.68 0.52
CA ASP A 144 -5.61 18.24 0.62
C ASP A 144 -6.46 17.46 -0.38
N ALA A 145 -7.73 17.85 -0.51
CA ALA A 145 -8.71 17.13 -1.30
C ALA A 145 -8.37 17.04 -2.81
N PRO A 146 -8.06 18.15 -3.50
CA PRO A 146 -7.63 18.08 -4.89
C PRO A 146 -6.22 17.48 -5.07
N VAL A 147 -5.35 17.53 -4.06
CA VAL A 147 -4.07 16.79 -4.06
C VAL A 147 -4.32 15.28 -4.01
N GLU A 148 -5.19 14.81 -3.13
CA GLU A 148 -5.62 13.41 -3.07
C GLU A 148 -6.27 12.96 -4.37
N ALA A 149 -7.13 13.78 -4.98
CA ALA A 149 -7.72 13.47 -6.27
C ALA A 149 -6.66 13.30 -7.36
N ARG A 150 -5.65 14.16 -7.41
CA ARG A 150 -4.52 14.00 -8.34
C ARG A 150 -3.79 12.67 -8.14
N TYR A 151 -3.68 12.17 -6.90
CA TYR A 151 -3.04 10.89 -6.63
C TYR A 151 -3.76 9.70 -7.27
N LEU A 152 -5.05 9.79 -7.59
CA LEU A 152 -5.76 8.72 -8.32
C LEU A 152 -5.07 8.42 -9.66
N VAL A 153 -4.70 9.48 -10.37
CA VAL A 153 -4.01 9.35 -11.65
C VAL A 153 -2.57 8.90 -11.43
N THR A 154 -1.81 9.61 -10.58
CA THR A 154 -0.37 9.36 -10.47
C THR A 154 -0.11 7.95 -9.97
N SER A 155 -0.93 7.44 -9.05
CA SER A 155 -0.78 6.07 -8.51
C SER A 155 -0.94 5.01 -9.59
N VAL A 156 -1.90 5.16 -10.51
CA VAL A 156 -2.10 4.22 -11.60
C VAL A 156 -0.95 4.28 -12.61
N THR A 157 -0.44 5.48 -12.91
CA THR A 157 0.72 5.62 -13.80
C THR A 157 2.03 5.14 -13.17
N GLN A 158 2.16 5.22 -11.84
CA GLN A 158 3.35 4.81 -11.07
C GLN A 158 3.39 3.31 -10.75
N MET A 159 2.33 2.55 -11.05
CA MET A 159 2.32 1.09 -10.84
C MET A 159 3.53 0.41 -11.49
N ARG A 160 3.97 0.91 -12.65
CA ARG A 160 5.16 0.43 -13.38
C ARG A 160 6.46 0.61 -12.61
N ASP A 161 6.58 1.67 -11.82
CA ASP A 161 7.81 1.97 -11.08
C ASP A 161 7.92 1.07 -9.84
N HIS A 162 6.77 0.68 -9.26
CA HIS A 162 6.71 -0.24 -8.12
C HIS A 162 6.88 -1.72 -8.50
N THR A 163 6.65 -2.10 -9.76
CA THR A 163 6.91 -3.46 -10.25
C THR A 163 8.38 -3.75 -10.54
N ASN A 164 9.24 -2.73 -10.55
CA ASN A 164 10.69 -2.87 -10.76
C ASN A 164 11.50 -3.00 -9.45
N LEU A 165 10.84 -3.19 -8.31
CA LEU A 165 11.54 -3.47 -7.05
C LEU A 165 12.24 -4.84 -7.16
N PRO A 166 13.55 -4.94 -6.87
CA PRO A 166 14.20 -6.24 -6.78
C PRO A 166 13.44 -7.06 -5.74
N ALA A 167 13.10 -8.29 -6.11
CA ALA A 167 12.40 -9.26 -5.28
C ALA A 167 12.84 -9.11 -3.83
N LEU A 168 11.90 -8.71 -2.96
CA LEU A 168 12.10 -8.64 -1.51
C LEU A 168 12.79 -9.93 -1.08
N HIS A 169 14.07 -9.80 -0.70
CA HIS A 169 14.83 -10.91 -0.12
C HIS A 169 13.97 -11.51 1.01
N PRO A 170 13.73 -12.84 1.02
CA PRO A 170 13.14 -13.45 2.20
C PRO A 170 14.10 -13.17 3.35
N ARG A 171 13.59 -12.51 4.40
CA ARG A 171 14.34 -12.31 5.64
C ARG A 171 14.76 -13.70 6.12
N SER A 172 16.08 -13.93 6.12
CA SER A 172 16.77 -15.06 6.74
C SER A 172 16.53 -15.10 8.24
#